data_AF-A0A367AIR6-F1
#
_entry.id   AF-A0A367AIR6-F1
#
_cell.length_a   1.000
_cell.length_b   1.000
_cell.length_c   1.000
_cell.angle_alpha   90.00
_cell.angle_beta   90.00
_cell.angle_gamma   90.00
#
_symmetry.space_group_name_H-M   'P 1'
#
loop_
_entity.id
_entity.type
_entity.pdbx_description
1 polymer ?
#
loop_
_entity_poly.entity_id
_entity_poly.type
_entity_poly.pdbx_seq_one_letter_code
_entity_poly.pdbx_strand_id
1 'polypeptide(L)'
;MATSSGDRPTPDEARETLRRLHQDAEAVRYPPIPAWFFAAQAAAVAGLHLVRLLPGSGGGRYAQLISVLAIALAAGGLGQRYWLNRDGVAWASARPRDMLPFLALLLGSFAACWAITETTGARWVWILGAAFSAAVVLVTGARYRQQYGDGR
;
A
#
# COMPACT_ATOMS: atom_id res chain seq x y z
N MET A 1 -22.13 39.93 -18.92
CA MET A 1 -22.83 38.65 -18.72
C MET A 1 -23.57 38.74 -17.39
N ALA A 2 -24.88 38.93 -17.43
CA ALA A 2 -25.70 39.01 -16.22
C ALA A 2 -25.89 37.58 -15.67
N THR A 3 -25.49 37.34 -14.44
CA THR A 3 -25.80 36.11 -13.71
C THR A 3 -27.28 36.16 -13.33
N SER A 4 -28.08 35.24 -13.85
CA SER A 4 -29.49 35.10 -13.49
C SER A 4 -29.61 34.74 -12.01
N SER A 5 -30.02 35.70 -11.19
CA SER A 5 -30.08 35.64 -9.73
C SER A 5 -31.27 34.83 -9.17
N GLY A 6 -31.78 33.84 -9.91
CA GLY A 6 -33.08 33.22 -9.61
C GLY A 6 -33.10 31.71 -9.39
N ASP A 7 -32.12 30.95 -9.88
CA ASP A 7 -32.25 29.50 -9.92
C ASP A 7 -31.46 28.83 -8.78
N ARG A 8 -32.14 28.63 -7.65
CA ARG A 8 -31.61 27.75 -6.60
C ARG A 8 -31.75 26.30 -7.08
N PRO A 9 -30.70 25.47 -6.96
CA PRO A 9 -30.80 24.07 -7.34
C PRO A 9 -31.92 23.40 -6.56
N THR A 10 -32.69 22.58 -7.26
CA THR A 10 -33.69 21.73 -6.62
C THR A 10 -33.02 20.75 -5.65
N PRO A 11 -33.74 20.24 -4.64
CA PRO A 11 -33.19 19.23 -3.72
C PRO A 11 -32.58 18.01 -4.44
N ASP A 12 -33.13 17.62 -5.58
CA ASP A 12 -32.63 16.49 -6.36
C ASP A 12 -31.36 16.81 -7.13
N GLU A 13 -31.27 18.00 -7.74
CA GLU A 13 -30.03 18.49 -8.33
C GLU A 13 -28.92 18.62 -7.29
N ALA A 14 -29.23 19.15 -6.10
CA ALA A 14 -28.26 19.24 -5.01
C ALA A 14 -27.75 17.86 -4.57
N ARG A 15 -28.64 16.86 -4.43
CA ARG A 15 -28.25 15.47 -4.09
C ARG A 15 -27.37 14.85 -5.17
N GLU A 16 -27.71 15.07 -6.44
CA GLU A 16 -26.95 14.56 -7.57
C GLU A 16 -25.58 15.21 -7.67
N THR A 17 -25.49 16.53 -7.51
CA THR A 17 -24.21 17.25 -7.41
C THR A 17 -23.37 16.72 -6.25
N LEU A 18 -23.94 16.51 -5.07
CA LEU A 18 -23.21 15.94 -3.93
C LEU A 18 -22.71 14.52 -4.21
N ARG A 19 -23.49 13.67 -4.90
CA ARG A 19 -23.04 12.34 -5.31
C ARG A 19 -21.86 12.42 -6.27
N ARG A 20 -21.92 13.29 -7.27
CA ARG A 20 -20.82 13.50 -8.23
C ARG A 20 -19.56 14.00 -7.54
N LEU A 21 -19.67 15.00 -6.68
CA LEU A 21 -18.54 15.50 -5.89
C LEU A 21 -17.93 14.40 -5.00
N HIS A 22 -18.76 13.52 -4.45
CA HIS A 22 -18.26 12.38 -3.69
C HIS A 22 -17.50 11.38 -4.56
N GLN A 23 -18.03 11.06 -5.75
CA GLN A 23 -17.38 10.18 -6.73
C GLN A 23 -16.06 10.77 -7.23
N ASP A 24 -16.02 12.06 -7.56
CA ASP A 24 -14.81 12.76 -7.98
C ASP A 24 -13.77 12.78 -6.86
N ALA A 25 -14.19 13.04 -5.62
CA ALA A 25 -13.31 12.99 -4.45
C ALA A 25 -12.75 11.58 -4.20
N GLU A 26 -13.53 10.51 -4.44
CA GLU A 26 -13.03 9.14 -4.34
C GLU A 26 -12.08 8.77 -5.49
N ALA A 27 -12.35 9.19 -6.72
CA ALA A 27 -11.48 8.96 -7.87
C ALA A 27 -10.12 9.65 -7.71
N VAL A 28 -10.10 10.85 -7.13
CA VAL A 28 -8.87 11.57 -6.77
C VAL A 28 -8.12 10.87 -5.64
N ARG A 29 -8.82 10.24 -4.71
CA ARG A 29 -8.23 9.54 -3.55
C ARG A 29 -7.61 8.20 -3.91
N TYR A 30 -8.22 7.45 -4.81
CA TYR A 30 -7.78 6.10 -5.21
C TYR A 30 -7.50 6.06 -6.71
N PRO A 31 -6.39 6.68 -7.16
CA PRO A 31 -6.09 6.71 -8.57
C PRO A 31 -5.66 5.33 -9.08
N PRO A 32 -5.83 5.05 -10.38
CA PRO A 32 -5.34 3.81 -10.96
C PRO A 32 -3.81 3.71 -10.81
N ILE A 33 -3.33 2.58 -10.30
CA ILE A 33 -1.91 2.28 -10.03
C ILE A 33 -1.43 1.23 -11.04
N PRO A 34 -0.24 1.37 -11.62
CA PRO A 34 0.27 0.40 -12.58
C PRO A 34 0.54 -0.97 -11.94
N ALA A 35 0.26 -2.05 -12.65
CA ALA A 35 0.35 -3.43 -12.12
C ALA A 35 1.74 -3.79 -11.56
N TRP A 36 2.81 -3.28 -12.18
CA TRP A 36 4.18 -3.56 -11.75
C TRP A 36 4.48 -3.01 -10.36
N PHE A 37 3.78 -1.97 -9.91
CA PHE A 37 3.97 -1.38 -8.58
C PHE A 37 3.66 -2.42 -7.49
N PHE A 38 2.55 -3.15 -7.62
CA PHE A 38 2.17 -4.17 -6.65
C PHE A 38 3.15 -5.35 -6.67
N ALA A 39 3.70 -5.71 -7.83
CA ALA A 39 4.76 -6.71 -7.92
C ALA A 39 6.05 -6.25 -7.21
N ALA A 40 6.46 -5.00 -7.42
CA ALA A 40 7.61 -4.41 -6.75
C ALA A 40 7.41 -4.32 -5.23
N GLN A 41 6.22 -3.93 -4.78
CA GLN A 41 5.86 -3.88 -3.37
C GLN A 41 5.81 -5.28 -2.75
N ALA A 42 5.27 -6.28 -3.46
CA ALA A 42 5.25 -7.67 -3.00
C ALA A 42 6.67 -8.21 -2.83
N ALA A 43 7.55 -7.94 -3.79
CA ALA A 43 8.97 -8.31 -3.72
C ALA A 43 9.69 -7.61 -2.56
N ALA A 44 9.43 -6.32 -2.33
CA ALA A 44 9.98 -5.57 -1.20
C ALA A 44 9.57 -6.17 0.15
N VAL A 45 8.27 -6.44 0.35
CA VAL A 45 7.73 -7.00 1.59
C VAL A 45 8.23 -8.44 1.83
N ALA A 46 8.32 -9.25 0.78
CA ALA A 46 8.94 -10.57 0.85
C ALA A 46 10.42 -10.47 1.23
N GLY A 47 11.16 -9.55 0.61
CA GLY A 47 12.56 -9.26 0.91
C GLY A 47 12.80 -8.97 2.38
N LEU A 48 11.92 -8.19 3.04
CA LEU A 48 12.02 -7.89 4.48
C LEU A 48 11.96 -9.15 5.35
N HIS A 49 11.13 -10.13 4.99
CA HIS A 49 11.10 -11.41 5.69
C HIS A 49 12.37 -12.23 5.42
N LEU A 50 12.80 -12.31 4.16
CA LEU A 50 13.95 -13.12 3.75
C LEU A 50 15.28 -12.59 4.30
N VAL A 51 15.40 -11.29 4.54
CA VAL A 51 16.57 -10.69 5.21
C VAL A 51 16.86 -11.35 6.57
N ARG A 52 15.84 -11.87 7.27
CA ARG A 52 16.00 -12.58 8.56
C ARG A 52 16.70 -13.93 8.43
N LEU A 53 16.83 -14.46 7.22
CA LEU A 53 17.59 -15.67 6.94
C LEU A 53 19.10 -15.43 6.84
N LEU A 54 19.54 -14.18 6.70
CA LEU A 54 20.96 -13.85 6.67
C LEU A 54 21.66 -14.28 7.97
N PRO A 55 22.97 -14.63 7.92
CA PRO A 55 23.73 -15.00 9.11
C PRO A 55 23.74 -13.90 10.18
N GLY A 56 23.74 -14.28 11.46
CA GLY A 56 23.80 -13.34 12.58
C GLY A 56 25.21 -12.82 12.93
N SER A 57 26.23 -13.18 12.14
CA SER A 57 27.60 -12.72 12.33
C SER A 57 27.72 -11.20 12.17
N GLY A 58 28.84 -10.60 12.60
CA GLY A 58 29.06 -9.15 12.50
C GLY A 58 28.80 -8.60 11.08
N GLY A 59 29.39 -9.25 10.05
CA GLY A 59 29.13 -8.89 8.66
C GLY A 59 27.68 -9.13 8.20
N GLY A 60 27.03 -10.18 8.70
CA GLY A 60 25.64 -10.47 8.39
C GLY A 60 24.64 -9.45 8.98
N ARG A 61 24.93 -8.89 10.16
CA ARG A 61 24.13 -7.79 10.74
C ARG A 61 24.18 -6.53 9.90
N TYR A 62 25.36 -6.15 9.40
CA TYR A 62 25.48 -5.00 8.48
C TYR A 62 24.71 -5.25 7.18
N ALA A 63 24.83 -6.44 6.59
CA ALA A 63 24.06 -6.80 5.40
C ALA A 63 22.55 -6.70 5.65
N GLN A 64 22.05 -7.19 6.79
CA GLN A 64 20.63 -7.06 7.16
C GLN A 64 20.18 -5.61 7.23
N LEU A 65 20.92 -4.75 7.93
CA LEU A 65 20.58 -3.33 8.08
C LEU A 65 20.57 -2.61 6.73
N ILE A 66 21.58 -2.85 5.89
CA ILE A 66 21.68 -2.25 4.55
C ILE A 66 20.51 -2.71 3.68
N SER A 67 20.17 -4.00 3.69
CA SER A 67 19.04 -4.52 2.92
C SER A 67 17.71 -3.92 3.38
N VAL A 68 17.46 -3.82 4.69
CA VAL A 68 16.24 -3.18 5.22
C VAL A 68 16.17 -1.72 4.79
N LEU A 69 17.27 -0.98 4.90
CA LEU A 69 17.32 0.42 4.50
C LEU A 69 17.07 0.58 2.99
N ALA A 70 17.70 -0.24 2.16
CA ALA A 70 17.50 -0.20 0.71
C ALA A 70 16.04 -0.49 0.34
N ILE A 71 15.42 -1.49 0.97
CA ILE A 71 14.01 -1.82 0.76
C ILE A 71 13.11 -0.67 1.23
N ALA A 72 13.38 -0.09 2.40
CA ALA A 72 12.60 1.02 2.95
C ALA A 72 12.67 2.26 2.07
N LEU A 73 13.86 2.60 1.55
CA LEU A 73 14.05 3.72 0.63
C LEU A 73 13.35 3.48 -0.71
N ALA A 74 13.45 2.28 -1.28
CA ALA A 74 12.78 1.92 -2.53
C ALA A 74 11.24 1.96 -2.37
N ALA A 75 10.72 1.34 -1.31
CA ALA A 75 9.28 1.31 -1.03
C ALA A 75 8.75 2.71 -0.66
N GLY A 76 9.49 3.48 0.13
CA GLY A 76 9.17 4.85 0.51
C GLY A 76 9.17 5.79 -0.70
N GLY A 77 10.16 5.69 -1.58
CA GLY A 77 10.22 6.48 -2.81
C GLY A 77 9.09 6.14 -3.79
N LEU A 78 8.76 4.86 -3.95
CA LEU A 78 7.61 4.42 -4.74
C LEU A 78 6.29 4.90 -4.13
N GLY A 79 6.11 4.75 -2.82
CA GLY A 79 4.94 5.25 -2.10
C GLY A 79 4.81 6.76 -2.22
N GLN A 80 5.89 7.51 -2.06
CA GLN A 80 5.86 8.96 -2.18
C GLN A 80 5.47 9.40 -3.58
N ARG A 81 6.04 8.79 -4.63
CA ARG A 81 5.75 9.13 -6.03
C ARG A 81 4.32 8.78 -6.45
N TYR A 82 3.79 7.65 -5.99
CA TYR A 82 2.50 7.13 -6.47
C TYR A 82 1.32 7.42 -5.54
N TRP A 83 1.55 7.66 -4.25
CA TRP A 83 0.50 7.91 -3.25
C TRP A 83 0.49 9.34 -2.69
N LEU A 84 1.64 9.97 -2.45
CA LEU A 84 1.70 11.23 -1.70
C LEU A 84 1.89 12.47 -2.58
N ASN A 85 2.78 12.39 -3.56
CA ASN A 85 3.14 13.51 -4.43
C ASN A 85 2.72 13.21 -5.85
N ARG A 86 1.45 13.45 -6.15
CA ARG A 86 0.92 13.39 -7.51
C ARG A 86 0.74 14.82 -8.04
N ASP A 87 1.20 15.05 -9.27
CA ASP A 87 1.05 16.33 -9.93
C ASP A 87 -0.44 16.71 -10.01
N GLY A 88 -0.79 17.86 -9.42
CA GLY A 88 -2.15 18.41 -9.44
C GLY A 88 -3.08 17.99 -8.29
N VAL A 89 -2.67 17.12 -7.37
CA VAL A 89 -3.47 16.73 -6.20
C VAL A 89 -2.63 16.76 -4.94
N ALA A 90 -2.81 17.80 -4.12
CA ALA A 90 -2.15 17.87 -2.83
C ALA A 90 -2.82 16.93 -1.82
N TRP A 91 -2.05 15.96 -1.28
CA TRP A 91 -2.39 15.24 -0.05
C TRP A 91 -3.69 14.41 -0.08
N ALA A 92 -3.88 13.60 -1.13
CA ALA A 92 -4.87 12.54 -1.10
C ALA A 92 -4.43 11.42 -0.15
N SER A 93 -4.74 11.53 1.14
CA SER A 93 -4.48 10.44 2.09
C SER A 93 -5.54 9.33 1.94
N ALA A 94 -5.08 8.09 1.83
CA ALA A 94 -5.98 6.95 1.92
C ALA A 94 -6.64 6.92 3.31
N ARG A 95 -7.88 6.42 3.38
CA ARG A 95 -8.57 6.31 4.66
C ARG A 95 -7.81 5.30 5.54
N PRO A 96 -7.48 5.63 6.80
CA PRO A 96 -6.81 4.69 7.70
C PRO A 96 -7.56 3.36 7.82
N ARG A 97 -8.90 3.39 7.79
CA ARG A 97 -9.74 2.17 7.83
C ARG A 97 -9.47 1.19 6.69
N ASP A 98 -9.05 1.68 5.52
CA ASP A 98 -8.77 0.84 4.36
C ASP A 98 -7.34 0.28 4.42
N MET A 99 -6.42 1.02 5.02
CA MET A 99 -5.02 0.60 5.19
C MET A 99 -4.78 -0.30 6.40
N LEU A 100 -5.54 -0.10 7.48
CA LEU A 100 -5.30 -0.78 8.77
C LEU A 100 -5.35 -2.31 8.65
N PRO A 101 -6.34 -2.94 7.98
CA PRO A 101 -6.37 -4.39 7.84
C PRO A 101 -5.13 -4.92 7.08
N PHE A 102 -4.74 -4.23 6.01
CA PHE A 102 -3.55 -4.59 5.23
C PHE A 102 -2.28 -4.49 6.07
N LEU A 103 -2.08 -3.37 6.77
CA LEU A 103 -0.93 -3.17 7.67
C LEU A 103 -0.92 -4.18 8.81
N ALA A 104 -2.07 -4.40 9.46
CA ALA A 104 -2.20 -5.36 10.54
C ALA A 104 -1.85 -6.78 10.07
N LEU A 105 -2.22 -7.14 8.84
CA LEU A 105 -1.94 -8.46 8.29
C LEU A 105 -0.45 -8.64 7.94
N LEU A 106 0.20 -7.61 7.37
CA LEU A 106 1.64 -7.64 7.11
C LEU A 106 2.47 -7.64 8.41
N LEU A 107 2.16 -6.74 9.34
CA LEU A 107 2.85 -6.65 10.63
C LEU A 107 2.58 -7.88 11.50
N GLY A 108 1.35 -8.38 11.49
CA GLY A 108 0.94 -9.59 12.19
C GLY A 108 1.68 -10.82 11.66
N SER A 109 1.81 -10.97 10.34
CA SER A 109 2.62 -12.03 9.72
C SER A 109 4.07 -11.95 10.18
N PHE A 110 4.68 -10.77 10.13
CA PHE A 110 6.06 -10.59 10.55
C PHE A 110 6.27 -10.92 12.04
N ALA A 111 5.38 -10.43 12.91
CA ALA A 111 5.39 -10.71 14.34
C ALA A 111 5.19 -12.20 14.65
N ALA A 112 4.32 -12.88 13.91
CA ALA A 112 4.12 -14.32 14.04
C ALA A 112 5.37 -15.11 13.64
N CYS A 113 5.99 -14.79 12.50
CA CYS A 113 7.26 -15.40 12.09
C CYS A 113 8.36 -15.19 13.13
N TRP A 114 8.43 -13.98 13.70
CA TRP A 114 9.37 -13.67 14.77
C TRP A 114 9.13 -14.54 16.01
N ALA A 115 7.88 -14.58 16.51
CA ALA A 115 7.52 -15.35 17.69
C ALA A 115 7.78 -16.85 17.50
N ILE A 116 7.43 -17.41 16.34
CA ILE A 116 7.71 -18.82 16.03
C ILE A 116 9.21 -19.08 15.97
N THR A 117 9.98 -18.20 15.33
CA THR A 117 11.45 -18.35 15.26
C THR A 117 12.07 -18.33 16.65
N GLU A 118 11.64 -17.42 17.52
CA GLU A 118 12.19 -17.27 18.87
C GLU A 118 11.83 -18.47 19.76
N THR A 119 10.61 -19.00 19.63
CA THR A 119 10.12 -20.10 20.47
C THR A 119 10.56 -21.49 20.00
N THR A 120 10.77 -21.68 18.70
CA THR A 120 11.03 -23.01 18.12
C THR A 120 12.37 -23.12 17.40
N GLY A 121 13.06 -22.01 17.13
CA GLY A 121 14.25 -21.97 16.28
C GLY A 121 13.96 -22.20 14.79
N ALA A 122 12.70 -22.33 14.38
CA ALA A 122 12.31 -22.68 13.01
C ALA A 122 12.52 -21.52 12.02
N ARG A 123 13.75 -21.33 11.52
CA ARG A 123 14.08 -20.23 10.60
C ARG A 123 13.34 -20.30 9.26
N TRP A 124 12.90 -21.48 8.82
CA TRP A 124 12.19 -21.66 7.55
C TRP A 124 10.84 -20.93 7.52
N VAL A 125 10.27 -20.55 8.67
CA VAL A 125 9.00 -19.79 8.74
C VAL A 125 9.10 -18.41 8.10
N TRP A 126 10.30 -17.83 7.99
CA TRP A 126 10.50 -16.58 7.26
C TRP A 126 10.24 -16.73 5.76
N ILE A 127 10.47 -17.92 5.18
CA ILE A 127 10.13 -18.21 3.78
C ILE A 127 8.60 -18.22 3.61
N LEU A 128 7.89 -18.88 4.53
CA LEU A 128 6.42 -18.88 4.52
C LEU A 128 5.85 -17.47 4.71
N GLY A 129 6.38 -16.70 5.65
CA GLY A 129 5.97 -15.32 5.88
C GLY A 129 6.20 -14.42 4.67
N ALA A 130 7.31 -14.62 3.96
CA ALA A 130 7.60 -13.93 2.71
C ALA A 130 6.57 -14.25 1.63
N ALA A 131 6.28 -15.53 1.39
CA ALA A 131 5.30 -15.97 0.40
C ALA A 131 3.88 -15.49 0.73
N PHE A 132 3.47 -15.63 1.99
CA PHE A 132 2.18 -15.15 2.48
C PHE A 132 2.03 -13.63 2.28
N SER A 133 3.01 -12.84 2.74
CA SER A 133 2.95 -11.39 2.64
C SER A 133 2.97 -10.92 1.18
N ALA A 134 3.75 -11.55 0.31
CA ALA A 134 3.72 -11.28 -1.13
C ALA A 134 2.34 -11.55 -1.73
N ALA A 135 1.73 -12.70 -1.40
CA ALA A 135 0.40 -13.06 -1.87
C ALA A 135 -0.65 -12.02 -1.42
N VAL A 136 -0.56 -11.54 -0.18
CA VAL A 136 -1.44 -10.50 0.35
C VAL A 136 -1.33 -9.21 -0.45
N VAL A 137 -0.11 -8.74 -0.73
CA VAL A 137 0.12 -7.54 -1.56
C VAL A 137 -0.46 -7.74 -2.95
N LEU A 138 -0.19 -8.89 -3.59
CA LEU A 138 -0.67 -9.18 -4.94
C LEU A 138 -2.19 -9.29 -5.03
N VAL A 139 -2.84 -9.96 -4.07
CA VAL A 139 -4.31 -10.08 -4.01
C VAL A 139 -4.94 -8.72 -3.75
N THR A 140 -4.36 -7.93 -2.84
CA THR A 140 -4.84 -6.56 -2.56
C THR A 140 -4.69 -5.68 -3.80
N GLY A 141 -3.55 -5.75 -4.50
CA GLY A 141 -3.33 -5.03 -5.75
C GLY A 141 -4.25 -5.47 -6.88
N ALA A 142 -4.55 -6.76 -7.00
CA ALA A 142 -5.49 -7.28 -7.97
C ALA A 142 -6.91 -6.76 -7.71
N ARG A 143 -7.37 -6.77 -6.45
CA ARG A 143 -8.67 -6.21 -6.05
C ARG A 143 -8.73 -4.69 -6.29
N TYR A 144 -7.66 -3.98 -5.94
CA TYR A 144 -7.55 -2.55 -6.19
C TYR A 144 -7.70 -2.22 -7.67
N ARG A 145 -7.00 -2.96 -8.54
CA ARG A 145 -7.09 -2.78 -10.00
C ARG A 145 -8.45 -3.13 -10.57
N GLN A 146 -9.11 -4.15 -10.03
CA GLN A 146 -10.50 -4.47 -10.42
C GLN A 146 -11.46 -3.33 -10.10
N GLN A 147 -11.23 -2.62 -9.00
CA GLN A 147 -12.10 -1.54 -8.53
C GLN A 147 -11.79 -0.18 -9.20
N TYR A 148 -10.51 0.16 -9.35
CA TYR A 148 -10.07 1.50 -9.75
C TYR A 148 -9.38 1.55 -11.14
N GLY A 149 -9.19 0.39 -11.79
CA GLY A 149 -8.62 0.28 -13.12
C GLY A 149 -7.08 0.17 -13.14
N ASP A 150 -6.56 0.04 -14.37
CA ASP A 150 -5.14 -0.09 -14.66
C ASP A 150 -4.56 1.27 -15.04
N GLY A 151 -3.63 1.79 -14.23
CA GLY A 151 -2.96 3.07 -14.48
C GLY A 151 -1.90 2.95 -15.57
N ARG A 152 -2.33 2.68 -16.80
CA ARG A 152 -1.47 2.60 -17.99
C ARG A 152 -0.90 3.97 -18.35
#